data_AF-B9DMR7-F1
#
_entry.id   AF-B9DMR7-F1
#
_cell.length_a   1.000
_cell.length_b   1.000
_cell.length_c   1.000
_cell.angle_alpha   90.00
_cell.angle_beta   90.00
_cell.angle_gamma   90.00
#
_symmetry.space_group_name_H-M   'P 1'
#
loop_
_entity.id
_entity.type
_entity.pdbx_description
1 polymer ?
#
loop_
_entity_poly.entity_id
_entity_poly.type
_entity_poly.pdbx_seq_one_letter_code
_entity_poly.pdbx_strand_id
1 'polypeptide(L)'
;MNIFQLVKHDIISIVKSPLTYLALILTFIPLIGVTALINQQMHKVNADMIMSAGSWFFSIVGLLFVIKTITRDIGQGTIQLYLNKVSNRIKYFIAKVISIVFISFLMTGILDLFVFIIQSATKGPDLKDEKFIQILWFYLIFFLFFGLLLFLISLIAPKPALIYALGIFLILIVPFAEPFLPMIPKIGDNIQKSLKYIPFSYLTSKTTSGNYTFSNWQWFISSASIVVLFIANALYITRKDI
;
A
#
# COMPACT_ATOMS: atom_id res chain seq x y z
N MET A 1 -15.27 10.68 -21.09
CA MET A 1 -14.26 11.10 -20.10
C MET A 1 -12.85 10.76 -20.59
N ASN A 2 -11.88 11.65 -20.38
CA ASN A 2 -10.46 11.37 -20.65
C ASN A 2 -9.81 10.78 -19.38
N ILE A 3 -9.22 9.58 -19.50
CA ILE A 3 -8.60 8.83 -18.40
C ILE A 3 -7.47 9.64 -17.77
N PHE A 4 -6.58 10.21 -18.60
CA PHE A 4 -5.39 10.92 -18.13
C PHE A 4 -5.72 12.22 -17.39
N GLN A 5 -6.83 12.87 -17.74
CA GLN A 5 -7.29 14.04 -17.00
C GLN A 5 -7.73 13.67 -15.58
N LEU A 6 -8.48 12.57 -15.43
CA LEU A 6 -8.91 12.09 -14.11
C LEU A 6 -7.71 11.68 -13.24
N VAL A 7 -6.77 10.92 -13.81
CA VAL A 7 -5.51 10.56 -13.14
C VAL A 7 -4.74 11.81 -12.73
N LYS A 8 -4.60 12.80 -13.63
CA LYS A 8 -3.94 14.07 -13.32
C LYS A 8 -4.62 14.79 -12.15
N HIS A 9 -5.94 14.84 -12.10
CA HIS A 9 -6.67 15.45 -10.97
C HIS A 9 -6.44 14.70 -9.65
N ASP A 10 -6.40 13.37 -9.69
CA ASP A 10 -6.07 12.54 -8.51
C ASP A 10 -4.65 12.85 -8.01
N ILE A 11 -3.67 12.89 -8.91
CA ILE A 11 -2.27 13.22 -8.59
C ILE A 11 -2.14 14.63 -8.02
N ILE A 12 -2.75 15.64 -8.68
CA ILE A 12 -2.71 17.03 -8.21
C ILE A 12 -3.35 17.14 -6.82
N SER A 13 -4.44 16.42 -6.58
CA SER A 13 -5.08 16.39 -5.26
C SER A 13 -4.14 15.86 -4.19
N ILE A 14 -3.36 14.81 -4.48
CA ILE A 14 -2.36 14.28 -3.55
C ILE A 14 -1.26 15.32 -3.31
N VAL A 15 -0.66 15.86 -4.37
CA VAL A 15 0.50 16.77 -4.27
C VAL A 15 0.15 18.13 -3.68
N LYS A 16 -1.06 18.66 -3.90
CA LYS A 16 -1.47 19.96 -3.36
C LYS A 16 -2.14 19.89 -1.98
N SER A 17 -2.51 18.70 -1.51
CA SER A 17 -3.25 18.60 -0.24
C SER A 17 -2.31 18.84 0.95
N PRO A 18 -2.64 19.77 1.87
CA PRO A 18 -1.82 20.00 3.06
C PRO A 18 -1.72 18.77 3.95
N LEU A 19 -2.75 17.92 3.95
CA LEU A 19 -2.78 16.64 4.66
C LEU A 19 -1.70 15.66 4.18
N THR A 20 -1.32 15.73 2.90
CA THR A 20 -0.25 14.88 2.35
C THR A 20 1.09 15.24 2.99
N TYR A 21 1.41 16.53 3.05
CA TYR A 21 2.64 17.01 3.68
C TYR A 21 2.64 16.72 5.18
N LEU A 22 1.50 16.91 5.86
CA LEU A 22 1.36 16.55 7.26
C LEU A 22 1.62 15.05 7.49
N ALA A 23 1.03 14.17 6.68
CA ALA A 23 1.24 12.73 6.80
C ALA A 23 2.71 12.34 6.56
N LEU A 24 3.38 12.97 5.59
CA LEU A 24 4.81 12.76 5.35
C LEU A 24 5.66 13.25 6.53
N ILE A 25 5.39 14.43 7.08
CA ILE A 25 6.08 14.95 8.26
C ILE A 25 5.92 13.99 9.45
N LEU A 26 4.68 13.54 9.71
CA LEU A 26 4.39 12.58 10.78
C LEU A 26 5.04 11.21 10.54
N THR A 27 5.37 10.87 9.30
CA THR A 27 6.12 9.66 8.95
C THR A 27 7.63 9.85 9.14
N PHE A 28 8.16 11.00 8.74
CA PHE A 28 9.59 11.28 8.84
C PHE A 28 10.06 11.52 10.26
N ILE A 29 9.26 12.18 11.12
CA ILE A 29 9.66 12.50 12.49
C ILE A 29 10.06 11.23 13.27
N PRO A 30 9.24 10.16 13.35
CA PRO A 30 9.61 8.92 14.02
C PRO A 30 10.86 8.27 13.41
N LEU A 31 10.97 8.25 12.08
CA LEU A 31 12.10 7.61 11.39
C LEU A 31 13.41 8.35 11.66
N ILE A 32 13.41 9.68 11.64
CA ILE A 32 14.55 10.51 12.00
C ILE A 32 14.91 10.29 13.47
N GLY A 33 13.90 10.25 14.36
CA GLY A 33 14.10 9.98 15.78
C GLY A 33 14.79 8.63 16.04
N VAL A 34 14.28 7.56 15.43
CA VAL A 34 14.88 6.21 15.52
C VAL A 34 16.32 6.22 14.98
N THR A 35 16.55 6.85 13.84
CA THR A 35 17.87 6.97 13.22
C THR A 35 18.86 7.71 14.13
N ALA A 36 18.44 8.83 14.73
CA ALA A 36 19.27 9.63 15.62
C ALA A 36 19.64 8.86 16.90
N LEU A 37 18.68 8.15 17.50
CA LEU A 37 18.92 7.32 18.68
C LEU A 37 19.93 6.20 18.41
N ILE A 38 19.77 5.48 17.29
CA ILE A 38 20.70 4.41 16.89
C ILE A 38 22.10 4.98 16.63
N ASN A 39 22.18 6.13 15.95
CA ASN A 39 23.47 6.77 15.66
C ASN A 39 24.19 7.23 16.94
N GLN A 40 23.45 7.71 17.94
CA GLN A 40 24.01 8.07 19.24
C GLN A 40 24.50 6.86 20.04
N GLN A 41 23.79 5.74 19.98
CA GLN A 41 24.13 4.53 20.75
C GLN A 41 25.21 3.66 20.12
N MET A 42 25.19 3.50 18.80
CA MET A 42 26.01 2.50 18.10
C MET A 42 27.00 3.11 17.09
N HIS A 43 26.90 4.42 16.80
CA HIS A 43 27.66 5.14 15.76
C HIS A 43 27.62 4.50 14.36
N LYS A 44 26.76 3.50 14.17
CA LYS A 44 26.53 2.79 12.93
C LYS A 44 25.05 2.51 12.78
N VAL A 45 24.46 3.13 11.76
CA VAL A 45 23.05 2.92 11.41
C VAL A 45 23.00 1.93 10.26
N ASN A 46 22.31 0.81 10.46
CA ASN A 46 22.08 -0.14 9.37
C ASN A 46 20.92 0.36 8.48
N ALA A 47 21.22 0.65 7.22
CA ALA A 47 20.22 1.11 6.25
C ALA A 47 19.06 0.11 6.06
N ASP A 48 19.29 -1.19 6.21
CA ASP A 48 18.23 -2.21 6.14
C ASP A 48 17.17 -2.02 7.22
N MET A 49 17.59 -1.66 8.43
CA MET A 49 16.68 -1.44 9.56
C MET A 49 15.82 -0.20 9.33
N ILE A 50 16.43 0.87 8.81
CA ILE A 50 15.73 2.11 8.46
C ILE A 50 14.74 1.87 7.32
N MET A 51 15.14 1.12 6.30
CA MET A 51 14.26 0.75 5.19
C MET A 51 13.07 -0.08 5.66
N SER A 52 13.28 -1.03 6.57
CA SER A 52 12.22 -1.88 7.14
C SER A 52 11.22 -1.07 7.96
N ALA A 53 11.72 -0.19 8.84
CA ALA A 53 10.88 0.70 9.64
C ALA A 53 10.11 1.67 8.74
N GLY A 54 10.79 2.28 7.76
CA GLY A 54 10.19 3.14 6.77
C GLY A 54 9.14 2.42 5.96
N SER A 55 9.41 1.18 5.53
CA SER A 55 8.49 0.45 4.67
C SER A 55 7.12 0.24 5.30
N TRP A 56 7.08 0.03 6.62
CA TRP A 56 5.84 -0.11 7.37
C TRP A 56 5.03 1.20 7.39
N PHE A 57 5.65 2.32 7.81
CA PHE A 57 4.95 3.61 7.85
C PHE A 57 4.48 4.06 6.47
N PHE A 58 5.33 3.93 5.46
CA PHE A 58 4.98 4.30 4.08
C PHE A 58 3.94 3.35 3.46
N SER A 59 3.85 2.09 3.90
CA SER A 59 2.73 1.19 3.52
C SER A 59 1.39 1.71 4.06
N ILE A 60 1.36 2.16 5.31
CA ILE A 60 0.15 2.71 5.94
C ILE A 60 -0.28 4.00 5.24
N VAL A 61 0.64 4.97 5.12
CA VAL A 61 0.34 6.26 4.46
C VAL A 61 -0.02 6.06 2.99
N GLY A 62 0.72 5.22 2.27
CA GLY A 62 0.41 4.84 0.90
C GLY A 62 -0.98 4.25 0.75
N LEU A 63 -1.39 3.33 1.63
CA LEU A 63 -2.72 2.75 1.54
C LEU A 63 -3.80 3.78 1.87
N LEU A 64 -3.58 4.69 2.82
CA LEU A 64 -4.52 5.79 3.09
C LEU A 64 -4.70 6.70 1.87
N PHE A 65 -3.64 6.94 1.10
CA PHE A 65 -3.73 7.71 -0.15
C PHE A 65 -4.51 6.95 -1.22
N VAL A 66 -4.31 5.64 -1.31
CA VAL A 66 -5.11 4.76 -2.19
C VAL A 66 -6.58 4.83 -1.79
N ILE A 67 -6.91 4.66 -0.51
CA ILE A 67 -8.29 4.72 0.00
C ILE A 67 -8.92 6.08 -0.27
N LYS A 68 -8.20 7.18 -0.02
CA LYS A 68 -8.65 8.54 -0.33
C LYS A 68 -8.95 8.70 -1.82
N THR A 69 -8.09 8.16 -2.68
CA THR A 69 -8.25 8.21 -4.15
C THR A 69 -9.49 7.43 -4.61
N ILE A 70 -9.75 6.28 -4.02
CA ILE A 70 -10.93 5.44 -4.29
C ILE A 70 -12.21 6.11 -3.80
N THR A 71 -12.20 6.63 -2.57
CA THR A 71 -13.40 7.09 -1.87
C THR A 71 -13.77 8.54 -2.16
N ARG A 72 -12.87 9.36 -2.74
CA ARG A 72 -13.13 10.79 -2.99
C ARG A 72 -14.42 11.02 -3.77
N ASP A 73 -14.59 10.31 -4.87
CA ASP A 73 -15.71 10.55 -5.78
C ASP A 73 -17.03 9.98 -5.21
N ILE A 74 -16.94 8.97 -4.31
CA ILE A 74 -18.09 8.47 -3.54
C ILE A 74 -18.49 9.48 -2.46
N GLY A 75 -17.52 9.99 -1.69
CA GLY A 75 -17.77 10.91 -0.58
C GLY A 75 -18.32 12.27 -1.03
N GLN A 76 -18.01 12.70 -2.26
CA GLN A 76 -18.51 13.94 -2.85
C GLN A 76 -19.73 13.76 -3.76
N GLY A 77 -20.21 12.52 -3.94
CA GLY A 77 -21.32 12.21 -4.85
C GLY A 77 -21.00 12.38 -6.35
N THR A 78 -19.78 12.76 -6.71
CA THR A 78 -19.36 12.99 -8.11
C THR A 78 -19.25 11.70 -8.92
N ILE A 79 -19.25 10.53 -8.27
CA ILE A 79 -19.22 9.21 -8.92
C ILE A 79 -20.37 9.02 -9.93
N GLN A 80 -21.55 9.62 -9.69
CA GLN A 80 -22.69 9.56 -10.61
C GLN A 80 -22.39 10.19 -11.97
N LEU A 81 -21.58 11.26 -12.00
CA LEU A 81 -21.19 11.95 -13.23
C LEU A 81 -20.26 11.08 -14.10
N TYR A 82 -19.52 10.17 -13.47
CA TYR A 82 -18.57 9.28 -14.14
C TYR A 82 -19.19 7.96 -14.60
N LEU A 83 -20.22 7.46 -13.90
CA LEU A 83 -20.84 6.15 -14.17
C LEU A 83 -22.08 6.21 -15.10
N ASN A 84 -22.10 7.15 -16.03
CA ASN A 84 -23.24 7.36 -16.94
C ASN A 84 -23.31 6.38 -18.13
N LYS A 85 -22.18 5.83 -18.59
CA LYS A 85 -22.07 4.92 -19.75
C LYS A 85 -21.05 3.84 -19.46
N VAL A 86 -21.24 2.63 -19.98
CA VAL A 86 -20.30 1.50 -19.83
C VAL A 86 -18.85 1.88 -20.18
N SER A 87 -18.64 2.62 -21.28
CA SER A 87 -17.32 3.11 -21.65
C SER A 87 -16.70 4.03 -20.59
N ASN A 88 -17.48 4.94 -19.99
CA ASN A 88 -16.96 5.84 -18.96
C ASN A 88 -16.72 5.11 -17.63
N ARG A 89 -17.55 4.10 -17.30
CA ARG A 89 -17.38 3.22 -16.13
C ARG A 89 -16.04 2.49 -16.17
N ILE A 90 -15.72 1.85 -17.29
CA ILE A 90 -14.43 1.17 -17.47
C ILE A 90 -13.27 2.16 -17.44
N LYS A 91 -13.41 3.32 -18.10
CA LYS A 91 -12.39 4.39 -18.08
C LYS A 91 -12.13 4.92 -16.67
N TYR A 92 -13.16 5.06 -15.84
CA TYR A 92 -13.05 5.43 -14.44
C TYR A 92 -12.26 4.40 -13.64
N PHE A 93 -12.60 3.12 -13.80
CA PHE A 93 -11.86 2.03 -13.16
C PHE A 93 -10.38 2.03 -13.55
N ILE A 94 -10.08 2.10 -14.86
CA ILE A 94 -8.70 2.15 -15.37
C ILE A 94 -7.95 3.37 -14.80
N ALA A 95 -8.59 4.54 -14.74
CA ALA A 95 -7.99 5.73 -14.14
C ALA A 95 -7.59 5.49 -12.67
N LYS A 96 -8.47 4.87 -11.88
CA LYS A 96 -8.16 4.55 -10.47
C LYS A 96 -7.01 3.55 -10.33
N VAL A 97 -6.93 2.54 -11.20
CA VAL A 97 -5.81 1.61 -11.21
C VAL A 97 -4.50 2.32 -11.53
N ILE A 98 -4.48 3.21 -12.52
CA ILE A 98 -3.29 4.02 -12.85
C ILE A 98 -2.90 4.92 -11.67
N SER A 99 -3.87 5.54 -10.99
CA SER A 99 -3.60 6.34 -9.79
C SER A 99 -2.98 5.50 -8.66
N ILE A 100 -3.42 4.25 -8.45
CA ILE A 100 -2.83 3.34 -7.46
C ILE A 100 -1.38 2.99 -7.81
N VAL A 101 -1.11 2.71 -9.10
CA VAL A 101 0.25 2.45 -9.59
C VAL A 101 1.14 3.68 -9.36
N PHE A 102 0.64 4.88 -9.65
CA PHE A 102 1.38 6.12 -9.39
C PHE A 102 1.70 6.30 -7.90
N ILE A 103 0.73 6.04 -6.99
CA ILE A 103 0.98 6.12 -5.54
C ILE A 103 2.09 5.14 -5.13
N SER A 104 2.14 3.96 -5.74
CA SER A 104 3.20 2.97 -5.49
C SER A 104 4.59 3.53 -5.82
N PHE A 105 4.73 4.12 -7.02
CA PHE A 105 5.98 4.78 -7.42
C PHE A 105 6.33 5.96 -6.51
N LEU A 106 5.35 6.78 -6.14
CA LEU A 106 5.54 7.92 -5.27
C LEU A 106 6.04 7.50 -3.88
N MET A 107 5.42 6.49 -3.26
CA MET A 107 5.84 6.01 -1.94
C MET A 107 7.22 5.36 -1.98
N THR A 108 7.51 4.59 -3.04
CA THR A 108 8.84 4.00 -3.27
C THR A 108 9.89 5.10 -3.36
N GLY A 109 9.72 6.06 -4.28
CA GLY A 109 10.71 7.10 -4.53
C GLY A 109 10.97 7.99 -3.31
N ILE A 110 9.95 8.27 -2.51
CA ILE A 110 10.12 9.04 -1.27
C ILE A 110 10.91 8.23 -0.22
N LEU A 111 10.57 6.95 -0.02
CA LEU A 111 11.28 6.10 0.94
C LEU A 111 12.74 5.89 0.52
N ASP A 112 12.99 5.61 -0.75
CA ASP A 112 14.34 5.38 -1.27
C ASP A 112 15.21 6.62 -1.13
N LEU A 113 14.66 7.80 -1.47
CA LEU A 113 15.34 9.08 -1.28
C LEU A 113 15.69 9.32 0.19
N PHE A 114 14.76 9.01 1.10
CA PHE A 114 14.98 9.15 2.53
C PHE A 114 16.09 8.22 3.05
N VAL A 115 16.09 6.95 2.63
CA VAL A 115 17.13 5.98 3.00
C VAL A 115 18.49 6.42 2.45
N PHE A 116 18.54 6.91 1.21
CA PHE A 116 19.76 7.43 0.58
C PHE A 116 20.35 8.64 1.33
N ILE A 117 19.50 9.56 1.79
CA ILE A 117 19.92 10.70 2.62
C ILE A 117 20.52 10.21 3.95
N ILE A 118 19.91 9.21 4.60
CA ILE A 118 20.41 8.67 5.87
C ILE A 118 21.74 7.94 5.68
N GLN A 119 21.88 7.15 4.62
CA GLN A 119 23.16 6.50 4.27
C GLN A 119 24.26 7.53 4.08
N SER A 120 23.97 8.63 3.39
CA SER A 120 24.93 9.72 3.18
C SER A 120 25.31 10.45 4.48
N ALA A 121 24.41 10.49 5.46
CA ALA A 121 24.61 11.21 6.72
C ALA A 121 25.20 10.34 7.86
N THR A 122 25.17 9.01 7.74
CA THR A 122 25.55 8.08 8.82
C THR A 122 26.65 7.13 8.37
N LYS A 123 27.43 6.58 9.32
CA LYS A 123 28.49 5.60 8.99
C LYS A 123 27.93 4.19 9.13
N GLY A 124 27.46 3.57 8.05
CA GLY A 124 26.82 2.25 8.11
C GLY A 124 27.13 1.40 6.88
N PRO A 125 26.80 0.09 6.90
CA PRO A 125 26.79 -0.70 5.69
C PRO A 125 25.69 -0.17 4.74
N ASP A 126 26.06 0.05 3.49
CA ASP A 126 25.13 0.48 2.47
C ASP A 126 24.10 -0.62 2.17
N LEU A 127 22.90 -0.17 1.79
CA LEU A 127 21.85 -1.05 1.31
C LEU A 127 22.25 -1.59 -0.06
N LYS A 128 22.03 -2.88 -0.31
CA LYS A 128 22.24 -3.45 -1.64
C LYS A 128 21.27 -2.81 -2.63
N ASP A 129 21.77 -2.45 -3.81
CA ASP A 129 20.99 -1.82 -4.89
C ASP A 129 19.73 -2.63 -5.26
N GLU A 130 19.81 -3.96 -5.19
CA GLU A 130 18.69 -4.86 -5.44
C GLU A 130 17.48 -4.61 -4.53
N LYS A 131 17.70 -4.17 -3.29
CA LYS A 131 16.61 -3.95 -2.34
C LYS A 131 15.74 -2.75 -2.72
N PHE A 132 16.30 -1.70 -3.31
CA PHE A 132 15.53 -0.56 -3.85
C PHE A 132 14.56 -1.00 -4.95
N ILE A 133 14.97 -1.94 -5.80
CA ILE A 133 14.08 -2.50 -6.83
C ILE A 133 13.05 -3.46 -6.21
N GLN A 134 13.43 -4.23 -5.19
CA GLN A 134 12.52 -5.15 -4.52
C GLN A 134 11.39 -4.41 -3.78
N ILE A 135 11.67 -3.26 -3.15
CA ILE A 135 10.62 -2.47 -2.48
C ILE A 135 9.62 -1.89 -3.48
N LEU A 136 10.09 -1.48 -4.68
CA LEU A 136 9.19 -1.01 -5.74
C LEU A 136 8.19 -2.09 -6.13
N TRP A 137 8.68 -3.30 -6.41
CA TRP A 137 7.82 -4.43 -6.74
C TRP A 137 6.87 -4.78 -5.59
N PHE A 138 7.37 -4.75 -4.36
CA PHE A 138 6.56 -4.97 -3.18
C PHE A 138 5.41 -3.97 -3.10
N TYR A 139 5.67 -2.66 -3.22
CA TYR A 139 4.64 -1.63 -3.16
C TYR A 139 3.65 -1.69 -4.32
N LEU A 140 4.09 -2.01 -5.53
CA LEU A 140 3.19 -2.24 -6.65
C LEU A 140 2.19 -3.35 -6.34
N ILE A 141 2.66 -4.51 -5.89
CA ILE A 141 1.79 -5.64 -5.54
C ILE A 141 0.89 -5.30 -4.36
N PHE A 142 1.47 -4.73 -3.30
CA PHE A 142 0.77 -4.41 -2.06
C PHE A 142 -0.38 -3.42 -2.31
N PHE A 143 -0.11 -2.27 -2.94
CA PHE A 143 -1.13 -1.26 -3.18
C PHE A 143 -2.14 -1.67 -4.25
N LEU A 144 -1.73 -2.42 -5.29
CA LEU A 144 -2.68 -2.96 -6.26
C LEU A 144 -3.61 -3.99 -5.62
N PHE A 145 -3.09 -4.92 -4.83
CA PHE A 145 -3.90 -5.94 -4.18
C PHE A 145 -4.93 -5.32 -3.24
N PHE A 146 -4.49 -4.53 -2.26
CA PHE A 146 -5.39 -3.90 -1.30
C PHE A 146 -6.26 -2.83 -1.95
N GLY A 147 -5.72 -2.05 -2.88
CA GLY A 147 -6.47 -1.02 -3.60
C GLY A 147 -7.61 -1.59 -4.44
N LEU A 148 -7.38 -2.65 -5.22
CA LEU A 148 -8.43 -3.28 -6.02
C LEU A 148 -9.48 -3.98 -5.15
N LEU A 149 -9.06 -4.60 -4.05
CA LEU A 149 -9.99 -5.20 -3.09
C LEU A 149 -10.90 -4.13 -2.46
N LEU A 150 -10.31 -3.07 -1.92
CA LEU A 150 -11.05 -1.98 -1.28
C LEU A 150 -11.92 -1.24 -2.30
N PHE A 151 -11.48 -1.13 -3.55
CA PHE A 151 -12.28 -0.60 -4.65
C PHE A 151 -13.52 -1.47 -4.90
N LEU A 152 -13.38 -2.79 -4.94
CA LEU A 152 -14.51 -3.71 -5.11
C LEU A 152 -15.53 -3.54 -3.98
N ILE A 153 -15.05 -3.51 -2.73
CA ILE A 153 -15.90 -3.28 -1.57
C ILE A 153 -16.59 -1.91 -1.66
N SER A 154 -15.89 -0.88 -2.14
CA SER A 154 -16.46 0.47 -2.31
C SER A 154 -17.57 0.52 -3.36
N LEU A 155 -17.53 -0.33 -4.39
CA LEU A 155 -18.61 -0.45 -5.37
C LEU A 155 -19.83 -1.21 -4.80
N ILE A 156 -19.60 -2.19 -3.92
CA ILE A 156 -20.66 -2.97 -3.28
C ILE A 156 -21.34 -2.13 -2.19
N ALA A 157 -20.55 -1.54 -1.31
CA ALA A 157 -20.96 -0.71 -0.19
C ALA A 157 -20.29 0.67 -0.32
N PRO A 158 -20.95 1.66 -0.96
CA PRO A 158 -20.38 2.98 -1.23
C PRO A 158 -20.37 3.87 0.03
N LYS A 159 -19.71 3.40 1.08
CA LYS A 159 -19.55 4.09 2.37
C LYS A 159 -18.07 4.35 2.60
N PRO A 160 -17.57 5.58 2.40
CA PRO A 160 -16.16 5.91 2.61
C PRO A 160 -15.61 5.45 3.96
N ALA A 161 -16.36 5.68 5.04
CA ALA A 161 -15.97 5.30 6.40
C ALA A 161 -15.66 3.79 6.53
N LEU A 162 -16.44 2.94 5.86
CA LEU A 162 -16.21 1.48 5.87
C LEU A 162 -14.89 1.13 5.18
N ILE A 163 -14.56 1.80 4.07
CA ILE A 163 -13.34 1.53 3.30
C ILE A 163 -12.10 1.96 4.08
N TYR A 164 -12.15 3.10 4.77
CA TYR A 164 -11.08 3.53 5.68
C TYR A 164 -10.91 2.54 6.83
N ALA A 165 -12.01 2.15 7.50
CA ALA A 165 -11.96 1.21 8.61
C ALA A 165 -11.37 -0.14 8.19
N LEU A 166 -11.83 -0.70 7.07
CA LEU A 166 -11.31 -1.97 6.54
C LEU A 166 -9.85 -1.87 6.13
N GLY A 167 -9.44 -0.82 5.42
CA GLY A 167 -8.05 -0.66 5.00
C GLY A 167 -7.09 -0.57 6.18
N ILE A 168 -7.44 0.21 7.22
CA ILE A 168 -6.65 0.31 8.44
C ILE A 168 -6.63 -1.04 9.18
N PHE A 169 -7.80 -1.67 9.34
CA PHE A 169 -7.93 -2.95 10.02
C PHE A 169 -7.07 -4.03 9.36
N LEU A 170 -7.13 -4.14 8.03
CA LEU A 170 -6.41 -5.16 7.27
C LEU A 170 -4.88 -5.04 7.39
N ILE A 171 -4.34 -3.81 7.48
CA ILE A 171 -2.90 -3.61 7.69
C ILE A 171 -2.51 -3.94 9.13
N LEU A 172 -3.33 -3.59 10.12
CA LEU A 172 -2.93 -3.69 11.52
C LEU A 172 -3.18 -5.08 12.11
N ILE A 173 -4.17 -5.81 11.63
CA ILE A 173 -4.59 -7.07 12.24
C ILE A 173 -3.51 -8.16 12.12
N VAL A 174 -2.80 -8.23 11.00
CA VAL A 174 -1.78 -9.26 10.75
C VAL A 174 -0.57 -9.10 11.68
N PRO A 175 0.12 -7.94 11.72
CA PRO A 175 1.27 -7.77 12.61
C PRO A 175 0.86 -7.84 14.09
N PHE A 176 -0.39 -7.53 14.41
CA PHE A 176 -0.95 -7.72 15.74
C PHE A 176 -1.17 -9.20 16.07
N ALA A 177 -1.79 -9.98 15.18
CA ALA A 177 -2.20 -11.35 15.46
C ALA A 177 -1.06 -12.37 15.30
N GLU A 178 -0.15 -12.17 14.34
CA GLU A 178 0.94 -13.12 14.02
C GLU A 178 1.76 -13.58 15.24
N PRO A 179 2.18 -12.68 16.16
CA PRO A 179 2.92 -13.06 17.36
C PRO A 179 2.15 -13.97 18.33
N PHE A 180 0.82 -13.95 18.31
CA PHE A 180 -0.03 -14.73 19.20
C PHE A 180 -0.40 -16.10 18.63
N LEU A 181 -0.25 -16.32 17.32
CA LEU A 181 -0.61 -17.59 16.67
C LEU A 181 0.15 -18.81 17.21
N PRO A 182 1.47 -18.75 17.49
CA PRO A 182 2.20 -19.88 18.05
C PRO A 182 1.72 -20.27 19.47
N MET A 183 1.04 -19.36 20.18
CA MET A 183 0.50 -19.63 21.51
C MET A 183 -0.76 -20.50 21.46
N ILE A 184 -1.34 -20.74 20.26
CA ILE A 184 -2.52 -21.58 20.09
C ILE A 184 -2.08 -23.05 20.00
N PRO A 185 -2.37 -23.88 21.02
CA PRO A 185 -1.92 -25.27 21.05
C PRO A 185 -2.51 -26.07 19.87
N LYS A 186 -1.71 -27.00 19.34
CA LYS A 186 -2.03 -27.96 18.25
C LYS A 186 -2.29 -27.37 16.85
N ILE A 187 -2.73 -26.12 16.74
CA ILE A 187 -3.19 -25.54 15.45
C ILE A 187 -2.32 -24.34 15.03
N GLY A 188 -1.62 -23.68 15.95
CA GLY A 188 -0.82 -22.48 15.69
C GLY A 188 0.15 -22.61 14.52
N ASP A 189 0.96 -23.68 14.51
CA ASP A 189 1.94 -23.94 13.45
C ASP A 189 1.30 -24.15 12.07
N ASN A 190 0.13 -24.80 12.02
CA ASN A 190 -0.59 -25.04 10.78
C ASN A 190 -1.20 -23.74 10.23
N ILE A 191 -1.69 -22.87 11.11
CA ILE A 191 -2.18 -21.54 10.73
C ILE A 191 -1.01 -20.71 10.17
N GLN A 192 0.12 -20.68 10.86
CA GLN A 192 1.30 -19.92 10.42
C GLN A 192 1.83 -20.40 9.05
N LYS A 193 1.83 -21.71 8.79
CA LYS A 193 2.16 -22.27 7.47
C LYS A 193 1.18 -21.82 6.39
N SER A 194 -0.11 -21.79 6.71
CA SER A 194 -1.17 -21.39 5.77
C SER A 194 -1.08 -19.91 5.40
N LEU A 195 -0.76 -19.05 6.37
CA LEU A 195 -0.62 -17.60 6.17
C LEU A 195 0.43 -17.22 5.12
N LYS A 196 1.45 -18.07 4.89
CA LYS A 196 2.45 -17.89 3.83
C LYS A 196 1.86 -17.87 2.42
N TYR A 197 0.64 -18.39 2.25
CA TYR A 197 -0.07 -18.47 0.97
C TYR A 197 -1.29 -17.53 0.90
N ILE A 198 -1.56 -16.75 1.95
CA ILE A 198 -2.67 -15.81 2.00
C ILE A 198 -2.12 -14.39 1.78
N PRO A 199 -2.44 -13.71 0.65
CA PRO A 199 -1.91 -12.39 0.33
C PRO A 199 -2.10 -11.36 1.45
N PHE A 200 -3.26 -11.37 2.10
CA PHE A 200 -3.52 -10.50 3.25
C PHE A 200 -2.47 -10.63 4.34
N SER A 201 -2.01 -11.84 4.64
CA SER A 201 -1.03 -12.07 5.69
C SER A 201 0.37 -11.74 5.20
N TYR A 202 0.86 -12.42 4.16
CA TYR A 202 2.27 -12.29 3.81
C TYR A 202 2.60 -10.91 3.23
N LEU A 203 1.68 -10.21 2.56
CA LEU A 203 1.93 -8.85 2.10
C LEU A 203 2.09 -7.90 3.29
N THR A 204 1.24 -8.05 4.30
CA THR A 204 1.30 -7.21 5.50
C THR A 204 2.51 -7.56 6.37
N SER A 205 2.83 -8.84 6.58
CA SER A 205 4.01 -9.30 7.31
C SER A 205 5.32 -8.84 6.65
N LYS A 206 5.36 -8.76 5.31
CA LYS A 206 6.51 -8.23 4.57
C LYS A 206 6.78 -6.74 4.81
N THR A 207 5.76 -5.96 5.18
CA THR A 207 5.94 -4.53 5.53
C THR A 207 6.80 -4.32 6.78
N THR A 208 6.81 -5.29 7.71
CA THR A 208 7.53 -5.21 9.00
C THR A 208 8.81 -6.04 9.03
N SER A 209 8.91 -7.10 8.22
CA SER A 209 10.05 -8.04 8.24
C SER A 209 11.33 -7.54 7.57
N GLY A 210 11.26 -6.50 6.72
CA GLY A 210 12.42 -6.04 5.94
C GLY A 210 12.86 -6.95 4.80
N ASN A 211 12.09 -8.02 4.54
CA ASN A 211 12.34 -8.94 3.43
C ASN A 211 11.24 -8.85 2.37
N TYR A 212 11.55 -8.12 1.30
CA TYR A 212 10.64 -7.86 0.19
C TYR A 212 10.67 -8.93 -0.91
N THR A 213 11.51 -9.96 -0.77
CA THR A 213 11.57 -11.07 -1.74
C THR A 213 10.36 -11.98 -1.60
N PHE A 214 9.79 -12.44 -2.71
CA PHE A 214 8.66 -13.37 -2.73
C PHE A 214 9.12 -14.74 -3.21
N SER A 215 8.54 -15.81 -2.66
CA SER A 215 8.69 -17.13 -3.25
C SER A 215 7.90 -17.22 -4.57
N ASN A 216 8.23 -18.19 -5.43
CA ASN A 216 7.53 -18.40 -6.70
C ASN A 216 6.01 -18.55 -6.50
N TRP A 217 5.59 -19.24 -5.44
CA TRP A 217 4.17 -19.36 -5.08
C TRP A 217 3.55 -18.05 -4.61
N GLN A 218 4.26 -17.26 -3.80
CA GLN A 218 3.74 -15.97 -3.34
C GLN A 218 3.58 -14.99 -4.52
N TRP A 219 4.55 -14.97 -5.44
CA TRP A 219 4.45 -14.23 -6.70
C TRP A 219 3.20 -14.64 -7.48
N PHE A 220 3.04 -15.94 -7.75
CA PHE A 220 1.90 -16.45 -8.50
C PHE A 220 0.56 -16.09 -7.84
N ILE A 221 0.41 -16.34 -6.53
CA ILE A 221 -0.84 -16.09 -5.82
C ILE A 221 -1.16 -14.59 -5.78
N SER A 222 -0.18 -13.72 -5.52
CA SER A 222 -0.36 -12.27 -5.54
C SER A 222 -0.81 -11.79 -6.92
N SER A 223 -0.09 -12.17 -7.97
CA SER A 223 -0.42 -11.76 -9.35
C SER A 223 -1.79 -12.28 -9.78
N ALA A 224 -2.10 -13.56 -9.52
CA ALA A 224 -3.39 -14.14 -9.85
C ALA A 224 -4.53 -13.44 -9.10
N SER A 225 -4.34 -13.12 -7.82
CA SER A 225 -5.35 -12.40 -7.02
C SER A 225 -5.61 -10.99 -7.56
N ILE A 226 -4.55 -10.26 -7.93
CA ILE A 226 -4.67 -8.94 -8.56
C ILE A 226 -5.44 -9.02 -9.88
N VAL A 227 -5.13 -10.00 -10.73
CA VAL A 227 -5.84 -10.20 -12.01
C VAL A 227 -7.32 -10.51 -11.77
N VAL A 228 -7.63 -11.42 -10.84
CA VAL A 228 -9.02 -11.77 -10.50
C VAL A 228 -9.78 -10.56 -9.96
N LEU A 229 -9.17 -9.81 -9.04
CA LEU A 229 -9.76 -8.57 -8.50
C LEU A 229 -9.95 -7.52 -9.60
N PHE A 230 -9.02 -7.40 -10.53
CA PHE A 230 -9.14 -6.47 -11.66
C PHE A 230 -10.33 -6.82 -12.55
N ILE A 231 -10.46 -8.10 -12.92
CA ILE A 231 -11.58 -8.59 -13.74
C ILE A 231 -12.90 -8.43 -13.00
N ALA A 232 -12.96 -8.81 -11.72
CA ALA A 232 -14.16 -8.69 -10.90
C ALA A 232 -14.64 -7.24 -10.81
N ASN A 233 -13.72 -6.29 -10.59
CA ASN A 233 -14.04 -4.87 -10.57
C ASN A 233 -14.52 -4.35 -11.94
N ALA A 234 -13.83 -4.73 -13.02
CA ALA A 234 -14.22 -4.34 -14.36
C ALA A 234 -15.63 -4.86 -14.72
N LEU A 235 -15.97 -6.09 -14.35
CA LEU A 235 -17.30 -6.64 -14.58
C LEU A 235 -18.35 -5.96 -13.68
N TYR A 236 -18.07 -5.81 -12.40
CA TYR A 236 -19.04 -5.28 -11.44
C TYR A 236 -19.39 -3.82 -11.72
N ILE A 237 -18.39 -2.97 -12.02
CA ILE A 237 -18.62 -1.55 -12.30
C ILE A 237 -19.47 -1.31 -13.57
N THR A 238 -19.46 -2.25 -14.51
CA THR A 238 -20.27 -2.13 -15.74
C THR A 238 -21.75 -2.39 -15.50
N ARG A 239 -22.09 -3.18 -14.48
CA ARG A 239 -23.47 -3.62 -14.17
C ARG A 239 -24.10 -2.87 -13.00
N LYS A 240 -23.33 -2.08 -12.26
CA LYS A 240 -23.78 -1.46 -11.02
C LYS A 240 -24.59 -0.18 -11.27
N ASP A 241 -25.88 -0.18 -11.03
CA ASP A 241 -26.66 1.06 -11.11
C ASP A 241 -26.29 2.01 -9.96
N ILE A 242 -25.93 3.25 -10.32
CA ILE A 242 -25.47 4.35 -9.45
C ILE A 242 -26.09 5.65 -9.93
#